data_AF-A0A7C4VIN0-F1
#
_entry.id   AF-A0A7C4VIN0-F1
#
_cell.length_a   1.000
_cell.length_b   1.000
_cell.length_c   1.000
_cell.angle_alpha   90.00
_cell.angle_beta   90.00
_cell.angle_gamma   90.00
#
_symmetry.space_group_name_H-M   'P 1'
#
loop_
_entity.id
_entity.type
_entity.pdbx_description
1 polymer ?
#
loop_
_entity_poly.entity_id
_entity_poly.type
_entity_poly.pdbx_seq_one_letter_code
_entity_poly.pdbx_strand_id
1 'polypeptide(L)'
;MKRWPFLAAALALSACETLPTGAAAPAVSGAALEGSLDLGDWRNANQAATLTSFEQNVASRYAVGLSLSDAAADLRRNEFNCGAAPSLDEQGRGDPPAQVCRRTITVNACTHTWQVHLFDQASDGRLARTRGLYDRRCGNEGLLGGPG
;
A
#
# COMPACT_ATOMS: atom_id res chain seq x y z
N MET A 1 -51.21 52.44 23.15
CA MET A 1 -50.15 51.56 22.60
C MET A 1 -50.74 50.16 22.47
N LYS A 2 -51.18 49.76 21.26
CA LYS A 2 -50.61 48.68 20.41
C LYS A 2 -51.00 47.26 20.90
N ARG A 3 -52.16 46.73 20.46
CA ARG A 3 -52.42 45.62 19.48
C ARG A 3 -52.17 44.16 19.98
N TRP A 4 -53.27 43.43 20.27
CA TRP A 4 -53.80 42.18 19.62
C TRP A 4 -52.84 41.05 19.13
N PRO A 5 -53.30 39.78 18.90
CA PRO A 5 -53.84 38.75 19.82
C PRO A 5 -53.31 37.30 19.52
N PHE A 6 -53.73 36.32 20.34
CA PHE A 6 -53.99 34.86 20.14
C PHE A 6 -53.38 33.95 19.01
N LEU A 7 -53.26 32.65 19.40
CA LEU A 7 -53.22 31.37 18.64
C LEU A 7 -51.90 30.94 17.96
N ALA A 8 -51.55 29.67 17.74
CA ALA A 8 -51.83 28.34 18.33
C ALA A 8 -50.94 27.31 17.59
N ALA A 9 -50.54 26.26 18.31
CA ALA A 9 -50.26 24.87 17.93
C ALA A 9 -49.55 24.46 16.61
N ALA A 10 -48.51 23.62 16.82
CA ALA A 10 -48.15 22.38 16.11
C ALA A 10 -47.60 22.43 14.67
N LEU A 11 -46.40 21.85 14.48
CA LEU A 11 -46.17 20.64 13.68
C LEU A 11 -44.68 20.26 13.67
N ALA A 12 -44.41 18.97 13.90
CA ALA A 12 -43.13 18.32 13.73
C ALA A 12 -42.74 18.27 12.24
N LEU A 13 -41.46 18.36 11.91
CA LEU A 13 -40.86 17.75 10.72
C LEU A 13 -39.34 17.59 10.92
N SER A 14 -38.92 16.34 10.74
CA SER A 14 -37.57 15.83 10.55
C SER A 14 -36.68 16.71 9.66
N ALA A 15 -35.50 17.06 10.14
CA ALA A 15 -34.37 17.40 9.28
C ALA A 15 -33.31 16.31 9.42
N CYS A 16 -33.38 15.32 8.53
CA CYS A 16 -32.20 14.58 8.14
C CYS A 16 -31.23 15.60 7.53
N GLU A 17 -30.16 15.94 8.25
CA GLU A 17 -29.04 16.63 7.62
C GLU A 17 -28.46 15.67 6.57
N THR A 18 -28.75 16.00 5.33
CA THR A 18 -28.18 15.33 4.17
C THR A 18 -26.72 15.74 4.14
N LEU A 19 -25.85 14.89 4.70
CA LEU A 19 -24.41 15.00 4.50
C LEU A 19 -24.17 15.08 2.99
N PRO A 20 -23.37 16.05 2.50
CA PRO A 20 -23.02 16.09 1.09
C PRO A 20 -22.27 14.81 0.74
N THR A 21 -22.99 13.92 0.06
CA THR A 21 -22.44 12.82 -0.73
C THR A 21 -21.49 13.42 -1.75
N GLY A 22 -20.23 12.98 -1.71
CA GLY A 22 -19.26 13.28 -2.75
C GLY A 22 -18.12 14.19 -2.30
N ALA A 23 -17.38 13.81 -1.25
CA ALA A 23 -15.95 14.08 -1.27
C ALA A 23 -15.37 13.26 -2.43
N ALA A 24 -15.13 13.91 -3.56
CA ALA A 24 -14.27 13.33 -4.59
C ALA A 24 -12.96 12.93 -3.89
N ALA A 25 -12.61 11.65 -3.97
CA ALA A 25 -11.30 11.20 -3.53
C ALA A 25 -10.25 12.14 -4.16
N PRO A 26 -9.26 12.63 -3.40
CA PRO A 26 -8.23 13.47 -3.98
C PRO A 26 -7.65 12.71 -5.17
N ALA A 27 -7.70 13.32 -6.35
CA ALA A 27 -7.04 12.79 -7.51
C ALA A 27 -5.54 12.80 -7.18
N VAL A 28 -5.01 11.65 -6.76
CA VAL A 28 -3.57 11.40 -6.71
C VAL A 28 -3.07 11.39 -8.14
N SER A 29 -2.83 12.59 -8.66
CA SER A 29 -2.04 12.76 -9.88
C SER A 29 -0.67 12.15 -9.63
N GLY A 30 -0.19 11.31 -10.55
CA GLY A 30 1.12 10.64 -10.46
C GLY A 30 2.35 11.58 -10.42
N ALA A 31 2.12 12.88 -10.21
CA ALA A 31 3.10 13.95 -10.20
C ALA A 31 3.98 14.02 -8.93
N ALA A 32 3.81 13.12 -7.95
CA ALA A 32 4.59 13.14 -6.69
C ALA A 32 5.34 11.84 -6.39
N LEU A 33 5.58 10.98 -7.38
CA LEU A 33 6.50 9.85 -7.25
C LEU A 33 7.94 10.29 -7.53
N GLU A 34 8.40 11.27 -6.75
CA GLU A 34 9.77 11.81 -6.83
C GLU A 34 10.64 11.25 -5.70
N GLY A 35 11.95 11.19 -5.93
CA GLY A 35 12.92 10.70 -4.95
C GLY A 35 12.99 9.17 -4.82
N SER A 36 13.99 8.71 -4.05
CA SER A 36 14.21 7.30 -3.78
C SER A 36 13.18 6.74 -2.80
N LEU A 37 12.69 5.54 -3.06
CA LEU A 37 11.89 4.77 -2.12
C LEU A 37 12.77 4.33 -0.95
N ASP A 38 12.38 4.74 0.26
CA ASP A 38 13.05 4.32 1.49
C ASP A 38 12.75 2.84 1.79
N LEU A 39 13.82 2.04 1.84
CA LEU A 39 13.82 0.60 2.10
C LEU A 39 13.79 0.26 3.61
N GLY A 40 13.72 1.27 4.47
CA GLY A 40 13.91 1.17 5.91
C GLY A 40 15.40 1.12 6.30
N ASP A 41 15.69 1.18 7.60
CA ASP A 41 17.06 1.08 8.14
C ASP A 41 17.57 -0.37 8.16
N TRP A 42 17.58 -1.04 7.01
CA TRP A 42 17.93 -2.45 6.88
C TRP A 42 19.37 -2.80 7.28
N ARG A 43 20.23 -1.78 7.42
CA ARG A 43 21.62 -1.92 7.82
C ARG A 43 21.79 -2.05 9.34
N ASN A 44 20.94 -1.38 10.11
CA ASN A 44 21.08 -1.32 11.57
C ASN A 44 19.86 -1.88 12.32
N ALA A 45 18.68 -1.88 11.71
CA ALA A 45 17.46 -2.38 12.31
C ALA A 45 17.31 -3.91 12.18
N ASN A 46 16.50 -4.48 13.06
CA ASN A 46 16.09 -5.89 12.93
C ASN A 46 15.10 -6.09 11.77
N GLN A 47 14.80 -7.35 11.44
CA GLN A 47 13.97 -7.69 10.29
C GLN A 47 12.54 -7.15 10.42
N ALA A 48 11.92 -7.30 11.59
CA ALA A 48 10.54 -6.85 11.82
C ALA A 48 10.42 -5.32 11.70
N ALA A 49 11.36 -4.57 12.29
CA ALA A 49 11.37 -3.11 12.21
C ALA A 49 11.59 -2.63 10.77
N THR A 50 12.49 -3.29 10.02
CA THR A 50 12.71 -2.98 8.60
C THR A 50 11.44 -3.24 7.78
N LEU A 51 10.78 -4.38 8.01
CA LEU A 51 9.51 -4.72 7.36
C LEU A 51 8.43 -3.67 7.65
N THR A 52 8.21 -3.33 8.93
CA THR A 52 7.20 -2.35 9.31
C THR A 52 7.46 -0.98 8.69
N SER A 53 8.71 -0.50 8.70
CA SER A 53 9.08 0.75 8.05
C SER A 53 8.82 0.69 6.55
N PHE A 54 9.21 -0.41 5.90
CA PHE A 54 9.04 -0.57 4.47
C PHE A 54 7.55 -0.65 4.06
N GLU A 55 6.73 -1.37 4.83
CA GLU A 55 5.27 -1.44 4.63
C GLU A 55 4.63 -0.05 4.69
N GLN A 56 5.01 0.75 5.68
CA GLN A 56 4.52 2.13 5.85
C GLN A 56 4.95 3.03 4.68
N ASN A 57 6.21 2.95 4.27
CA ASN A 57 6.74 3.73 3.16
C ASN A 57 6.03 3.40 1.84
N VAL A 58 5.82 2.11 1.57
CA VAL A 58 5.08 1.63 0.38
C VAL A 58 3.63 2.10 0.42
N ALA A 59 2.93 1.90 1.54
CA ALA A 59 1.52 2.28 1.67
C ALA A 59 1.32 3.81 1.56
N SER A 60 2.26 4.61 2.07
CA SER A 60 2.21 6.07 1.97
C SER A 60 2.50 6.57 0.55
N ARG A 61 3.38 5.91 -0.20
CA ARG A 61 3.79 6.34 -1.54
C ARG A 61 2.80 5.90 -2.62
N TYR A 62 2.23 4.70 -2.49
CA TYR A 62 1.37 4.09 -3.50
C TYR A 62 -0.07 3.99 -3.01
N ALA A 63 -0.78 5.12 -3.07
CA ALA A 63 -2.17 5.22 -2.63
C ALA A 63 -3.16 4.50 -3.57
N VAL A 64 -4.33 4.19 -3.03
CA VAL A 64 -5.48 3.65 -3.79
C VAL A 64 -5.85 4.59 -4.94
N GLY A 65 -6.17 4.02 -6.10
CA GLY A 65 -6.58 4.75 -7.30
C GLY A 65 -5.45 5.23 -8.20
N LEU A 66 -4.19 5.17 -7.73
CA LEU A 66 -2.99 5.39 -8.56
C LEU A 66 -2.94 4.34 -9.68
N SER A 67 -2.43 4.71 -10.86
CA SER A 67 -2.25 3.75 -11.94
C SER A 67 -1.22 2.68 -11.57
N LEU A 68 -1.54 1.42 -11.85
CA LEU A 68 -0.62 0.29 -11.68
C LEU A 68 0.65 0.47 -12.52
N SER A 69 0.54 1.02 -13.74
CA SER A 69 1.70 1.30 -14.59
C SER A 69 2.60 2.39 -14.01
N ASP A 70 2.04 3.42 -13.38
CA ASP A 70 2.81 4.51 -12.77
C ASP A 70 3.57 4.01 -11.55
N ALA A 71 2.90 3.23 -10.70
CA ALA A 71 3.52 2.59 -9.53
C ALA A 71 4.64 1.63 -9.97
N ALA A 72 4.41 0.80 -10.98
CA ALA A 72 5.42 -0.11 -11.49
C ALA A 72 6.58 0.63 -12.18
N ALA A 73 6.33 1.74 -12.87
CA ALA A 73 7.39 2.57 -13.46
C ALA A 73 8.26 3.20 -12.36
N ASP A 74 7.65 3.71 -11.29
CA ASP A 74 8.37 4.24 -10.14
C ASP A 74 9.20 3.19 -9.40
N LEU A 75 8.64 2.00 -9.18
CA LEU A 75 9.35 0.88 -8.57
C LEU A 75 10.57 0.47 -9.43
N ARG A 76 10.44 0.46 -10.76
CA ARG A 76 11.57 0.20 -11.66
C ARG A 76 12.64 1.29 -11.59
N ARG A 77 12.25 2.58 -11.48
CA ARG A 77 13.21 3.67 -11.22
C ARG A 77 13.95 3.49 -9.89
N ASN A 78 13.32 2.81 -8.93
CA ASN A 78 13.87 2.43 -7.64
C ASN A 78 14.55 1.04 -7.64
N GLU A 79 14.93 0.53 -8.82
CA GLU A 79 15.65 -0.72 -9.04
C GLU A 79 14.87 -2.00 -8.67
N PHE A 80 13.54 -1.93 -8.58
CA PHE A 80 12.72 -3.13 -8.48
C PHE A 80 12.48 -3.73 -9.87
N ASN A 81 12.65 -5.04 -9.99
CA ASN A 81 12.22 -5.78 -11.16
C ASN A 81 10.75 -6.20 -10.99
N CYS A 82 9.88 -5.74 -11.89
CA CYS A 82 8.44 -5.95 -11.81
C CYS A 82 7.95 -6.94 -12.86
N GLY A 83 7.22 -7.96 -12.42
CA GLY A 83 6.59 -8.97 -13.28
C GLY A 83 5.16 -9.29 -12.83
N ALA A 84 4.38 -9.91 -13.71
CA ALA A 84 3.07 -10.43 -13.34
C ALA A 84 3.22 -11.34 -12.12
N ALA A 85 2.26 -11.28 -11.20
CA ALA A 85 2.26 -12.23 -10.10
C ALA A 85 2.10 -13.66 -10.65
N PRO A 86 2.71 -14.67 -10.00
CA PRO A 86 2.39 -16.05 -10.29
C PRO A 86 0.88 -16.27 -10.16
N SER A 87 0.32 -17.10 -11.04
CA SER A 87 -1.06 -17.59 -10.88
C SER A 87 -1.22 -18.18 -9.48
N LEU A 88 -2.38 -17.95 -8.85
CA LEU A 88 -2.69 -18.60 -7.57
C LEU A 88 -2.46 -20.11 -7.68
N ASP A 89 -1.96 -20.71 -6.61
CA ASP A 89 -1.97 -22.17 -6.46
C ASP A 89 -3.43 -22.67 -6.42
N GLU A 90 -3.65 -23.97 -6.64
CA GLU A 90 -4.98 -24.59 -6.63
C GLU A 90 -5.74 -24.36 -5.30
N GLN A 91 -5.04 -23.93 -4.26
CA GLN A 91 -5.56 -23.64 -2.92
C GLN A 91 -6.17 -22.23 -2.82
N GLY A 92 -5.99 -21.38 -3.84
CA GLY A 92 -6.68 -20.10 -3.99
C GLY A 92 -6.52 -19.15 -2.80
N ARG A 93 -5.36 -19.21 -2.10
CA ARG A 93 -5.20 -18.48 -0.84
C ARG A 93 -4.96 -16.99 -1.08
N GLY A 94 -6.04 -16.23 -0.92
CA GLY A 94 -6.06 -14.77 -0.95
C GLY A 94 -6.25 -14.20 -2.35
N ASP A 95 -6.62 -12.92 -2.40
CA ASP A 95 -6.66 -12.14 -3.63
C ASP A 95 -5.23 -11.98 -4.17
N PRO A 96 -4.91 -12.43 -5.40
CA PRO A 96 -3.57 -12.36 -5.93
C PRO A 96 -3.22 -10.92 -6.28
N PRO A 97 -1.96 -10.48 -6.08
CA PRO A 97 -1.53 -9.23 -6.68
C PRO A 97 -1.61 -9.33 -8.20
N ALA A 98 -1.89 -8.22 -8.88
CA ALA A 98 -1.76 -8.15 -10.33
C ALA A 98 -0.28 -8.12 -10.75
N GLN A 99 0.57 -7.51 -9.93
CA GLN A 99 2.00 -7.40 -10.20
C GLN A 99 2.83 -7.52 -8.91
N VAL A 100 3.99 -8.17 -9.03
CA VAL A 100 5.00 -8.24 -7.97
C VAL A 100 6.28 -7.59 -8.45
N CYS A 101 6.76 -6.61 -7.71
CA CYS A 101 8.02 -5.92 -7.92
C CYS A 101 9.02 -6.36 -6.86
N ARG A 102 10.20 -6.84 -7.24
CA ARG A 102 11.23 -7.33 -6.32
C ARG A 102 12.55 -6.58 -6.48
N ARG A 103 13.16 -6.18 -5.37
CA ARG A 103 14.54 -5.69 -5.30
C ARG A 103 15.33 -6.57 -4.35
N THR A 104 16.58 -6.87 -4.70
CA THR A 104 17.47 -7.68 -3.89
C THR A 104 18.82 -6.99 -3.77
N ILE A 105 19.33 -6.93 -2.55
CA ILE A 105 20.66 -6.37 -2.24
C ILE A 105 21.40 -7.40 -1.40
N THR A 106 22.62 -7.76 -1.81
CA THR A 106 23.49 -8.68 -1.06
C THR A 106 24.69 -7.94 -0.50
N VAL A 107 24.84 -7.93 0.83
CA VAL A 107 25.95 -7.31 1.55
C VAL A 107 26.37 -8.21 2.70
N ASN A 108 27.68 -8.39 2.92
CA ASN A 108 28.24 -9.19 4.02
C ASN A 108 27.63 -10.60 4.14
N ALA A 109 27.45 -11.29 3.01
CA ALA A 109 26.78 -12.60 2.90
C ALA A 109 25.29 -12.63 3.32
N CYS A 110 24.68 -11.48 3.59
CA CYS A 110 23.24 -11.33 3.77
C CYS A 110 22.57 -10.87 2.49
N THR A 111 21.56 -11.60 2.03
CA THR A 111 20.66 -11.23 0.94
C THR A 111 19.39 -10.64 1.54
N HIS A 112 19.18 -9.36 1.26
CA HIS A 112 17.99 -8.61 1.62
C HIS A 112 17.06 -8.55 0.41
N THR A 113 15.80 -8.92 0.58
CA THR A 113 14.81 -8.95 -0.50
C THR A 113 13.60 -8.13 -0.10
N TRP A 114 13.32 -7.09 -0.89
CA TRP A 114 12.10 -6.31 -0.78
C TRP A 114 11.15 -6.73 -1.89
N GLN A 115 9.87 -6.86 -1.57
CA GLN A 115 8.82 -7.06 -2.57
C GLN A 115 7.72 -6.03 -2.36
N VAL A 116 7.19 -5.52 -3.46
CA VAL A 116 5.98 -4.70 -3.47
C VAL A 116 4.94 -5.44 -4.29
N HIS A 117 3.85 -5.81 -3.64
CA HIS A 117 2.69 -6.45 -4.25
C HIS A 117 1.69 -5.35 -4.59
N LEU A 118 1.36 -5.24 -5.88
CA LEU A 118 0.40 -4.28 -6.42
C LEU A 118 -0.90 -5.02 -6.72
N PHE A 119 -1.99 -4.64 -6.06
CA PHE A 119 -3.31 -5.24 -6.26
C PHE A 119 -4.14 -4.32 -7.14
N ASP A 120 -4.72 -4.86 -8.19
CA ASP A 120 -5.55 -4.11 -9.13
C ASP A 120 -7.00 -4.01 -8.63
N GLN A 121 -7.62 -2.86 -8.85
CA GLN A 121 -9.02 -2.61 -8.56
C GLN A 121 -9.87 -3.21 -9.67
N ALA A 122 -10.39 -4.41 -9.46
CA ALA A 122 -11.32 -5.06 -10.37
C ALA A 122 -10.83 -5.12 -11.84
N SER A 123 -9.51 -5.25 -12.04
CA SER A 123 -8.86 -5.28 -13.37
C SER A 123 -8.99 -3.98 -14.19
N ASP A 124 -9.13 -2.83 -13.53
CA ASP A 124 -9.23 -1.52 -14.19
C ASP A 124 -7.86 -0.82 -14.40
N GLY A 125 -6.77 -1.45 -13.94
CA GLY A 125 -5.41 -0.94 -14.02
C GLY A 125 -5.06 0.09 -12.95
N ARG A 126 -5.87 0.22 -11.88
CA ARG A 126 -5.62 1.10 -10.74
C ARG A 126 -5.34 0.30 -9.48
N LEU A 127 -4.57 0.87 -8.57
CA LEU A 127 -4.26 0.21 -7.31
C LEU A 127 -5.48 0.17 -6.41
N ALA A 128 -5.93 -1.03 -6.04
CA ALA A 128 -6.85 -1.24 -4.92
C ALA A 128 -6.14 -1.12 -3.57
N ARG A 129 -4.89 -1.58 -3.51
CA ARG A 129 -3.99 -1.54 -2.35
C ARG A 129 -2.58 -1.96 -2.75
N THR A 130 -1.64 -1.74 -1.85
CA THR A 130 -0.27 -2.26 -1.96
C THR A 130 0.14 -3.00 -0.70
N ARG A 131 1.10 -3.91 -0.82
CA ARG A 131 1.75 -4.55 0.33
C ARG A 131 3.26 -4.57 0.12
N GLY A 132 3.99 -3.98 1.06
CA GLY A 132 5.43 -4.15 1.16
C GLY A 132 5.75 -5.46 1.88
N LEU A 133 6.78 -6.16 1.45
CA LEU A 133 7.34 -7.33 2.14
C LEU A 133 8.85 -7.19 2.17
N TYR A 134 9.45 -7.76 3.20
CA TYR A 134 10.88 -7.74 3.42
C TYR A 134 11.34 -9.07 4.02
N ASP A 135 12.39 -9.62 3.42
CA ASP A 135 13.06 -10.83 3.87
C ASP A 135 14.57 -10.60 3.95
N ARG A 136 15.22 -11.21 4.95
CA ARG A 136 16.68 -11.16 5.11
C ARG A 136 17.21 -12.57 5.32
N ARG A 137 18.14 -13.00 4.47
CA ARG A 137 18.79 -14.32 4.56
C ARG A 137 20.30 -14.15 4.64
N CYS A 138 20.91 -14.51 5.76
CA CYS A 138 22.34 -14.34 6.00
C CYS A 138 23.07 -15.68 6.00
N GLY A 139 24.02 -15.88 5.07
CA GLY A 139 24.86 -17.06 5.02
C GLY A 139 24.10 -18.39 5.12
N ASN A 140 24.81 -19.46 5.47
CA ASN A 140 24.21 -20.76 5.77
C ASN A 140 23.57 -20.71 7.17
N GLU A 141 22.37 -20.14 7.32
CA GLU A 141 21.47 -20.65 8.36
C GLU A 141 21.21 -22.11 7.99
N GLY A 142 21.95 -22.99 8.66
CA GLY A 142 22.42 -24.26 8.14
C GLY A 142 21.39 -25.04 7.35
N LEU A 143 21.75 -25.39 6.11
CA LEU A 143 21.16 -26.58 5.49
C LEU A 143 21.47 -27.85 6.27
N LEU A 144 22.37 -27.84 7.27
CA LEU A 144 22.52 -28.85 8.31
C LEU A 144 23.09 -28.20 9.58
N GLY A 145 22.45 -28.38 10.72
CA GLY A 145 22.98 -27.95 12.01
C GLY A 145 24.33 -28.63 12.30
N GLY A 146 25.34 -27.84 12.65
CA GLY A 146 26.62 -28.31 13.14
C GLY A 146 27.21 -27.28 14.11
N PRO A 147 27.61 -27.67 15.33
CA PRO A 147 28.20 -26.76 16.31
C PRO A 147 29.67 -26.49 15.98
N GLY A 148 30.07 -25.22 16.08
CA GLY A 148 31.47 -24.82 16.28
C GLY A 148 31.74 -24.59 17.75
#